data_AF-J3DXC6-F1
#
_entry.id   AF-J3DXC6-F1
#
_cell.length_a   1.000
_cell.length_b   1.000
_cell.length_c   1.000
_cell.angle_alpha   90.00
_cell.angle_beta   90.00
_cell.angle_gamma   90.00
#
_symmetry.space_group_name_H-M   'P 1'
#
loop_
_entity.id
_entity.type
_entity.pdbx_description
1 polymer ?
#
loop_
_entity_poly.entity_id
_entity_poly.type
_entity_poly.pdbx_seq_one_letter_code
_entity_poly.pdbx_strand_id
1 'polypeptide(L)'
;MSQSYDVLLICSGGGHWVQMSKLLPAFDGQKVNIATVDISVHSQYPLHDFVKVPDFNRNEPLKIIKGFYQIFNIVYRSKAKYVISTGAAPGLLGLITAKIMGKKTLWIDSIANPKKISLSGRIASYFVDELLTQWPSLSENSRAQYKGRIV
;
A
#
# COMPACT_ATOMS: atom_id res chain seq x y z
N MET A 1 -8.91 -21.30 -11.02
CA MET A 1 -9.64 -20.04 -11.34
C MET A 1 -9.12 -18.95 -10.41
N SER A 2 -8.58 -17.84 -10.91
CA SER A 2 -8.09 -16.77 -10.02
C SER A 2 -9.27 -15.96 -9.46
N GLN A 3 -9.40 -15.99 -8.13
CA GLN A 3 -10.37 -15.22 -7.35
C GLN A 3 -10.22 -13.72 -7.67
N SER A 4 -11.33 -13.04 -7.94
CA SER A 4 -11.35 -11.59 -8.13
C SER A 4 -11.53 -10.91 -6.79
N TYR A 5 -10.60 -10.03 -6.43
CA TYR A 5 -10.67 -9.20 -5.23
C TYR A 5 -11.25 -7.83 -5.57
N ASP A 6 -11.82 -7.15 -4.58
CA ASP A 6 -12.26 -5.77 -4.71
C ASP A 6 -11.09 -4.82 -4.47
N VAL A 7 -10.31 -5.12 -3.41
CA VAL A 7 -9.22 -4.30 -2.91
C VAL A 7 -7.93 -5.11 -2.74
N LEU A 8 -6.82 -4.55 -3.20
CA LEU A 8 -5.47 -5.01 -2.90
C LEU A 8 -4.81 -4.03 -1.92
N LEU A 9 -4.53 -4.49 -0.71
CA LEU A 9 -3.75 -3.76 0.28
C LEU A 9 -2.29 -4.14 0.13
N ILE A 10 -1.38 -3.18 -0.10
CA ILE A 10 0.05 -3.46 -0.22
C ILE A 10 0.85 -2.66 0.80
N CYS A 11 1.71 -3.33 1.55
CA CYS A 11 2.58 -2.68 2.54
C CYS A 11 3.87 -3.47 2.74
N SER A 12 4.87 -2.85 3.35
CA SER A 12 5.97 -3.60 3.95
C SER A 12 5.57 -4.13 5.34
N GLY A 13 6.44 -4.92 5.97
CA GLY A 13 6.27 -5.34 7.36
C GLY A 13 6.39 -4.20 8.39
N GLY A 14 6.38 -4.57 9.66
CA GLY A 14 6.60 -3.65 10.79
C GLY A 14 5.50 -2.60 10.93
N GLY A 15 5.89 -1.34 11.16
CA GLY A 15 4.94 -0.24 11.40
C GLY A 15 3.98 0.06 10.24
N HIS A 16 4.34 -0.29 9.00
CA HIS A 16 3.43 -0.17 7.85
C HIS A 16 2.31 -1.22 7.91
N TRP A 17 2.65 -2.46 8.28
CA TRP A 17 1.69 -3.51 8.56
C TRP A 17 0.78 -3.16 9.74
N VAL A 18 1.33 -2.66 10.86
CA VAL A 18 0.52 -2.26 12.02
C VAL A 18 -0.53 -1.21 11.62
N GLN A 19 -0.14 -0.21 10.82
CA GLN A 19 -1.09 0.78 10.31
C GLN A 19 -2.11 0.16 9.34
N MET A 20 -1.69 -0.73 8.44
CA MET A 20 -2.60 -1.39 7.51
C MET A 20 -3.62 -2.28 8.24
N SER A 21 -3.18 -3.05 9.23
CA SER A 21 -4.03 -3.97 10.00
C SER A 21 -5.18 -3.25 10.70
N LYS A 22 -4.94 -2.03 11.19
CA LYS A 22 -5.96 -1.18 11.82
C LYS A 22 -6.98 -0.60 10.82
N LEU A 23 -6.68 -0.63 9.52
CA LEU A 23 -7.62 -0.23 8.47
C LEU A 23 -8.52 -1.39 8.03
N LEU A 24 -8.21 -2.64 8.38
CA LEU A 24 -8.97 -3.81 7.93
C LEU A 24 -10.48 -3.73 8.20
N PRO A 25 -10.95 -3.24 9.37
CA PRO A 25 -12.39 -3.10 9.61
C PRO A 25 -13.12 -2.18 8.61
N ALA A 26 -12.41 -1.25 7.95
CA ALA A 26 -12.99 -0.39 6.93
C ALA A 26 -13.33 -1.14 5.62
N PHE A 27 -12.89 -2.39 5.48
CA PHE A 27 -13.11 -3.25 4.32
C PHE A 27 -14.01 -4.44 4.61
N ASP A 28 -14.69 -4.46 5.76
CA ASP A 28 -15.63 -5.51 6.11
C ASP A 28 -16.70 -5.69 5.02
N GLY A 29 -16.94 -6.95 4.64
CA GLY A 29 -17.83 -7.31 3.53
C GLY A 29 -17.23 -7.22 2.12
N GLN A 30 -15.97 -6.79 1.98
CA GLN A 30 -15.25 -6.74 0.70
C GLN A 30 -14.27 -7.91 0.55
N LYS A 31 -13.96 -8.30 -0.70
CA LYS A 31 -12.89 -9.28 -0.97
C LYS A 31 -11.54 -8.58 -0.95
N VAL A 32 -10.79 -8.76 0.14
CA VAL A 32 -9.49 -8.13 0.34
C VAL A 32 -8.35 -9.11 0.12
N ASN A 33 -7.36 -8.70 -0.67
CA ASN A 33 -6.06 -9.37 -0.76
C ASN A 33 -4.99 -8.48 -0.11
N ILE A 34 -4.16 -9.08 0.75
CA ILE A 34 -3.12 -8.39 1.50
C ILE A 34 -1.75 -8.83 1.00
N ALA A 35 -1.03 -7.89 0.39
CA ALA A 35 0.33 -8.04 -0.08
C ALA A 35 1.31 -7.43 0.94
N THR A 36 2.05 -8.28 1.69
CA THR A 36 2.99 -7.84 2.74
C THR A 36 4.27 -8.66 2.75
N VAL A 37 5.34 -8.11 3.34
CA VAL A 37 6.64 -8.80 3.46
C VAL A 37 6.55 -9.98 4.43
N ASP A 38 5.83 -9.77 5.54
CA ASP A 38 5.66 -10.77 6.60
C ASP A 38 4.29 -11.42 6.51
N ILE A 39 4.24 -12.63 5.95
CA ILE A 39 3.01 -13.41 5.82
C ILE A 39 2.70 -14.25 7.06
N SER A 40 3.58 -14.30 8.07
CA SER A 40 3.32 -15.07 9.30
C SER A 40 2.09 -14.55 10.07
N VAL A 41 1.78 -13.27 9.87
CA VAL A 41 0.62 -12.57 10.41
C VAL A 41 -0.71 -13.12 9.89
N HIS A 42 -0.72 -13.89 8.79
CA HIS A 42 -1.93 -14.48 8.21
C HIS A 42 -2.76 -15.27 9.24
N SER A 43 -2.10 -15.99 10.15
CA SER A 43 -2.76 -16.78 11.20
C SER A 43 -3.69 -15.95 12.10
N GLN A 44 -3.45 -14.64 12.21
CA GLN A 44 -4.26 -13.71 12.99
C GLN A 44 -5.44 -13.14 12.20
N TYR A 45 -5.45 -13.29 10.88
CA TYR A 45 -6.44 -12.69 9.97
C TYR A 45 -6.96 -13.71 8.94
N PRO A 46 -7.60 -14.81 9.37
CA PRO A 46 -7.97 -15.94 8.50
C PRO A 46 -9.04 -15.60 7.44
N LEU A 47 -9.69 -14.43 7.55
CA LEU A 47 -10.70 -13.96 6.61
C LEU A 47 -10.10 -13.25 5.38
N HIS A 48 -8.78 -13.06 5.35
CA HIS A 48 -8.10 -12.35 4.27
C HIS A 48 -7.05 -13.24 3.61
N ASP A 49 -6.95 -13.12 2.29
CA ASP A 49 -5.89 -13.79 1.54
C ASP A 49 -4.60 -12.98 1.61
N PHE A 50 -3.47 -13.66 1.81
CA PHE A 50 -2.15 -13.03 1.91
C PHE A 50 -1.24 -13.44 0.76
N VAL A 51 -0.48 -12.47 0.25
CA VAL A 51 0.55 -12.68 -0.77
C VAL A 51 1.84 -12.03 -0.30
N LYS A 52 2.95 -12.75 -0.42
CA LYS A 52 4.26 -12.23 -0.04
C LYS A 52 4.75 -11.21 -1.07
N VAL A 53 5.10 -10.01 -0.64
CA VAL A 53 5.91 -9.07 -1.45
C VAL A 53 7.38 -9.18 -1.08
N PRO A 54 8.30 -8.93 -2.03
CA PRO A 54 9.72 -8.94 -1.75
C PRO A 54 10.11 -7.81 -0.80
N ASP A 55 11.02 -8.10 0.11
CA ASP A 55 11.63 -7.10 0.98
C ASP A 55 12.88 -6.53 0.30
N PHE A 56 12.90 -5.21 0.17
CA PHE A 56 14.02 -4.49 -0.42
C PHE A 56 14.00 -3.05 0.06
N ASN A 57 15.18 -2.45 0.12
CA ASN A 57 15.34 -1.05 0.40
C ASN A 57 15.93 -0.28 -0.80
N ARG A 58 15.95 1.04 -0.69
CA ARG A 58 16.42 1.98 -1.75
C ARG A 58 17.87 1.76 -2.20
N ASN A 59 18.70 1.11 -1.40
CA ASN A 59 20.12 0.89 -1.70
C ASN A 59 20.35 -0.43 -2.47
N GLU A 60 19.29 -1.14 -2.87
CA GLU A 60 19.37 -2.46 -3.48
C GLU A 60 18.76 -2.48 -4.91
N PRO A 61 19.37 -1.79 -5.89
CA PRO A 61 18.77 -1.58 -7.22
C PRO A 61 18.42 -2.88 -7.96
N LEU A 62 19.26 -3.92 -7.86
CA LEU A 62 18.97 -5.23 -8.45
C LEU A 62 17.74 -5.90 -7.81
N LYS A 63 17.56 -5.74 -6.49
CA LYS A 63 16.37 -6.26 -5.79
C LYS A 63 15.13 -5.43 -6.10
N ILE A 64 15.27 -4.13 -6.33
CA ILE A 64 14.17 -3.27 -6.79
C ILE A 64 13.65 -3.74 -8.15
N ILE A 65 14.53 -4.02 -9.12
CA ILE A 65 14.12 -4.49 -10.46
C ILE A 65 13.39 -5.84 -10.35
N LYS A 66 14.00 -6.82 -9.65
CA LYS A 66 13.34 -8.13 -9.42
C LYS A 66 12.03 -7.99 -8.65
N GLY A 67 12.01 -7.09 -7.67
CA GLY A 67 10.84 -6.80 -6.84
C GLY A 67 9.71 -6.17 -7.64
N PHE A 68 10.05 -5.29 -8.59
CA PHE A 68 9.08 -4.70 -9.50
C PHE A 68 8.34 -5.76 -10.33
N TYR A 69 9.03 -6.73 -10.93
CA TYR A 69 8.37 -7.80 -11.68
C TYR A 69 7.45 -8.67 -10.80
N GLN A 70 7.86 -8.95 -9.57
CA GLN A 70 7.03 -9.71 -8.63
C GLN A 70 5.77 -8.92 -8.24
N ILE A 71 5.94 -7.64 -7.86
CA ILE A 71 4.83 -6.74 -7.52
C ILE A 71 3.91 -6.56 -8.73
N PHE A 72 4.47 -6.44 -9.93
CA PHE A 72 3.70 -6.36 -11.17
C PHE A 72 2.75 -7.55 -11.30
N ASN A 73 3.29 -8.76 -11.14
CA ASN A 73 2.51 -9.99 -11.21
C ASN A 73 1.46 -10.10 -10.09
N ILE A 74 1.77 -9.63 -8.87
CA ILE A 74 0.81 -9.59 -7.76
C ILE A 74 -0.37 -8.68 -8.10
N VAL A 75 -0.10 -7.44 -8.53
CA VAL A 75 -1.14 -6.48 -8.89
C VAL A 75 -1.96 -6.97 -10.08
N TYR A 76 -1.31 -7.56 -11.10
CA TYR A 76 -1.97 -8.17 -12.25
C TYR A 76 -2.94 -9.28 -11.83
N ARG A 77 -2.45 -10.27 -11.07
CA ARG A 77 -3.21 -11.46 -10.68
C ARG A 77 -4.32 -11.17 -9.67
N SER A 78 -4.16 -10.13 -8.84
CA SER A 78 -5.19 -9.74 -7.86
C SER A 78 -6.54 -9.40 -8.50
N LYS A 79 -6.56 -8.92 -9.76
CA LYS A 79 -7.76 -8.37 -10.41
C LYS A 79 -8.48 -7.27 -9.63
N ALA A 80 -7.87 -6.77 -8.54
CA ALA A 80 -8.46 -5.74 -7.69
C ALA A 80 -8.71 -4.45 -8.47
N LYS A 81 -9.83 -3.79 -8.17
CA LYS A 81 -10.17 -2.49 -8.77
C LYS A 81 -9.47 -1.35 -8.04
N TYR A 82 -9.25 -1.53 -6.74
CA TYR A 82 -8.60 -0.57 -5.86
C TYR A 82 -7.28 -1.14 -5.32
N VAL A 83 -6.23 -0.33 -5.30
CA VAL A 83 -4.94 -0.67 -4.70
C VAL A 83 -4.57 0.41 -3.70
N ILE A 84 -4.34 0.00 -2.45
CA ILE A 84 -4.14 0.90 -1.32
C ILE A 84 -2.79 0.57 -0.68
N SER A 85 -2.00 1.59 -0.35
CA SER A 85 -0.71 1.45 0.30
C SER A 85 -0.60 2.33 1.53
N THR A 86 -0.12 1.78 2.65
CA THR A 86 0.32 2.55 3.83
C THR A 86 1.81 2.93 3.77
N GLY A 87 2.47 2.64 2.64
CA GLY A 87 3.81 3.12 2.33
C GLY A 87 4.89 2.04 2.09
N ALA A 88 6.13 2.49 2.29
CA ALA A 88 7.41 1.92 1.87
C ALA A 88 7.58 1.74 0.35
N ALA A 89 8.76 1.26 -0.06
CA ALA A 89 9.11 1.09 -1.47
C ALA A 89 8.23 0.04 -2.18
N PRO A 90 7.90 -1.14 -1.60
CA PRO A 90 7.00 -2.11 -2.23
C PRO A 90 5.62 -1.52 -2.52
N GLY A 91 5.06 -0.76 -1.58
CA GLY A 91 3.76 -0.11 -1.76
C GLY A 91 3.78 0.94 -2.88
N LEU A 92 4.85 1.72 -3.00
CA LEU A 92 5.02 2.68 -4.10
C LEU A 92 5.05 1.99 -5.46
N LEU A 93 5.85 0.93 -5.60
CA LEU A 93 5.89 0.16 -6.86
C LEU A 93 4.53 -0.45 -7.18
N GLY A 94 3.81 -0.95 -6.16
CA GLY A 94 2.47 -1.48 -6.32
C GLY A 94 1.49 -0.45 -6.87
N LEU A 95 1.53 0.78 -6.35
CA LEU A 95 0.66 1.85 -6.86
C LEU A 95 1.06 2.31 -8.26
N ILE A 96 2.37 2.36 -8.59
CA ILE A 96 2.83 2.67 -9.96
C ILE A 96 2.26 1.63 -10.93
N THR A 97 2.43 0.34 -10.63
CA THR A 97 1.86 -0.74 -11.44
C THR A 97 0.35 -0.61 -11.56
N ALA A 98 -0.34 -0.39 -10.44
CA ALA A 98 -1.79 -0.29 -10.42
C ALA A 98 -2.28 0.85 -11.31
N LYS A 99 -1.59 2.00 -11.29
CA LYS A 99 -1.91 3.15 -12.13
C LYS A 99 -1.73 2.86 -13.62
N ILE A 100 -0.61 2.22 -14.00
CA ILE A 100 -0.37 1.79 -15.39
C ILE A 100 -1.49 0.86 -15.89
N MET A 101 -2.08 0.07 -14.98
CA MET A 101 -3.19 -0.84 -15.28
C MET A 101 -4.58 -0.20 -15.23
N GLY A 102 -4.69 1.12 -15.03
CA GLY A 102 -5.96 1.83 -14.93
C GLY A 102 -6.76 1.53 -13.65
N LYS A 103 -6.12 0.98 -12.61
CA LYS A 103 -6.75 0.74 -11.30
C LYS A 103 -6.83 2.03 -10.50
N LYS A 104 -7.76 2.10 -9.55
CA LYS A 104 -7.86 3.20 -8.59
C LYS A 104 -6.81 3.03 -7.49
N THR A 105 -6.10 4.10 -7.17
CA THR A 105 -4.91 4.09 -6.32
C THR A 105 -5.02 5.06 -5.15
N LEU A 106 -4.71 4.56 -3.97
CA LEU A 106 -4.73 5.34 -2.72
C LEU A 106 -3.40 5.17 -1.99
N TRP A 107 -2.73 6.29 -1.72
CA TRP A 107 -1.58 6.35 -0.82
C TRP A 107 -2.00 6.91 0.53
N ILE A 108 -1.74 6.17 1.61
CA ILE A 108 -1.90 6.61 2.99
C ILE A 108 -0.51 6.78 3.56
N ASP A 109 -0.08 8.03 3.79
CA ASP A 109 1.26 8.28 4.29
C ASP A 109 1.39 7.82 5.74
N SER A 110 2.53 7.18 6.02
CA SER A 110 2.83 6.64 7.34
C SER A 110 2.92 7.74 8.38
N ILE A 111 2.43 7.47 9.59
CA ILE A 111 2.47 8.41 10.72
C ILE A 111 3.89 8.82 11.14
N ALA A 112 4.92 8.09 10.69
CA ALA A 112 6.31 8.21 11.11
C ALA A 112 6.94 9.61 10.96
N ASN A 113 6.39 10.50 10.12
CA ASN A 113 6.95 11.85 9.92
C ASN A 113 5.89 12.96 10.05
N PRO A 114 5.87 13.71 11.17
CA PRO A 114 4.95 14.83 11.35
C PRO A 114 5.31 16.09 10.54
N LYS A 115 6.54 16.18 10.02
CA LYS A 115 7.08 17.41 9.42
C LYS A 115 6.94 17.44 7.91
N LYS A 116 6.91 16.28 7.23
CA LYS A 116 6.79 16.19 5.78
C LYS A 116 6.26 14.83 5.34
N ILE A 117 5.56 14.82 4.21
CA ILE A 117 5.18 13.60 3.50
C ILE A 117 6.45 12.79 3.19
N SER A 118 6.36 11.47 3.37
CA SER A 118 7.47 10.54 3.11
C SER A 118 8.03 10.69 1.68
N LEU A 119 9.28 10.27 1.45
CA LEU A 119 9.85 10.35 0.10
C LEU A 119 8.98 9.59 -0.91
N SER A 120 8.57 8.37 -0.58
CA SER A 120 7.69 7.58 -1.43
C SER A 120 6.32 8.23 -1.59
N GLY A 121 5.77 8.87 -0.55
CA GLY A 121 4.52 9.62 -0.63
C GLY A 121 4.60 10.84 -1.54
N ARG A 122 5.73 11.55 -1.55
CA ARG A 122 5.97 12.64 -2.51
C ARG A 122 6.10 12.15 -3.95
N ILE A 123 6.62 10.94 -4.17
CA ILE A 123 6.61 10.33 -5.51
C ILE A 123 5.19 9.91 -5.88
N ALA A 124 4.48 9.28 -4.94
CA ALA A 124 3.09 8.87 -5.11
C ALA A 124 2.18 10.06 -5.46
N SER A 125 2.41 11.23 -4.86
CA SER A 125 1.59 12.43 -5.07
C SER A 125 1.51 12.92 -6.52
N TYR A 126 2.40 12.48 -7.41
CA TYR A 126 2.33 12.83 -8.82
C TYR A 126 1.31 12.02 -9.62
N PHE A 127 0.96 10.81 -9.18
CA PHE A 127 0.21 9.88 -10.04
C PHE A 127 -0.96 9.16 -9.37
N VAL A 128 -0.99 9.04 -8.04
CA VAL A 128 -2.09 8.33 -7.36
C VAL A 128 -3.42 9.02 -7.63
N ASP A 129 -4.55 8.39 -7.32
CA ASP A 129 -5.87 9.06 -7.39
C ASP A 129 -6.12 9.83 -6.10
N GLU A 130 -5.81 9.21 -4.95
CA GLU A 130 -5.94 9.82 -3.64
C GLU A 130 -4.65 9.71 -2.81
N LEU A 131 -4.39 10.75 -2.03
CA LEU A 131 -3.25 10.85 -1.12
C LEU A 131 -3.77 11.31 0.24
N LEU A 132 -3.59 10.50 1.27
CA LEU A 132 -3.98 10.80 2.64
C LEU A 132 -2.74 10.99 3.53
N THR A 133 -2.83 11.94 4.44
CA THR A 133 -1.87 12.17 5.51
C THR A 133 -2.55 11.96 6.86
N GLN A 134 -1.78 11.51 7.85
CA GLN A 134 -2.22 11.38 9.24
C GLN A 134 -1.89 12.60 10.11
N TRP A 135 -1.31 13.64 9.50
CA TRP A 135 -0.99 14.92 10.14
C TRP A 135 -1.75 16.07 9.48
N PRO A 136 -2.61 16.80 10.22
CA PRO A 136 -3.38 17.91 9.65
C PRO A 136 -2.52 18.96 8.95
N SER A 137 -1.40 19.36 9.57
CA SER A 137 -0.48 20.36 9.03
C SER A 137 0.09 20.01 7.65
N LEU A 138 0.21 18.72 7.33
CA LEU A 138 0.70 18.28 6.03
C LEU A 138 -0.36 18.38 4.91
N SER A 139 -1.63 18.58 5.26
CA SER A 139 -2.71 18.79 4.29
C SER A 139 -2.91 20.25 3.88
N GLU A 140 -2.36 21.20 4.63
CA GLU A 140 -2.58 22.64 4.38
C GLU A 140 -1.91 23.12 3.09
N ASN A 141 -0.72 22.60 2.78
CA ASN A 141 0.11 23.06 1.66
C ASN A 141 0.51 21.92 0.72
N SER A 142 -0.30 20.87 0.62
CA SER A 142 -0.05 19.77 -0.29
C SER A 142 -1.34 19.21 -0.86
N ARG A 143 -1.19 18.36 -1.88
CA ARG A 143 -2.28 17.53 -2.42
C ARG A 143 -2.89 16.58 -1.37
N ALA A 144 -2.15 16.27 -0.29
CA ALA A 144 -2.59 15.29 0.68
C ALA A 144 -3.81 15.78 1.45
N GLN A 145 -4.77 14.88 1.70
CA GLN A 145 -5.93 15.18 2.52
C GLN A 145 -5.75 14.58 3.91
N TYR A 146 -6.17 15.31 4.94
CA TYR A 146 -6.27 14.76 6.28
C TYR A 146 -7.67 14.16 6.51
N LYS A 147 -7.73 12.91 6.95
CA LYS A 147 -8.98 12.18 7.23
C LYS A 147 -8.99 11.51 8.61
N GLY A 148 -8.09 11.93 9.49
CA GLY A 148 -7.86 11.29 10.79
C GLY A 148 -6.51 10.58 10.86
N ARG A 149 -6.27 9.90 11.98
CA ARG A 149 -5.08 9.09 12.23
C ARG A 149 -5.49 7.67 12.61
N ILE A 150 -4.62 6.72 12.27
CA ILE A 150 -4.85 5.30 12.55
C ILE A 150 -4.16 4.89 13.86
N VAL A 151 -3.16 5.66 14.32
CA VAL A 151 -2.40 5.42 15.55
C VAL A 151 -2.43 6.65 16.43
#